data_AF-A0A696PPI8-F1
#
_entry.id   AF-A0A696PPI8-F1
#
_cell.length_a   1.000
_cell.length_b   1.000
_cell.length_c   1.000
_cell.angle_alpha   90.00
_cell.angle_beta   90.00
_cell.angle_gamma   90.00
#
_symmetry.space_group_name_H-M   'P 1'
#
loop_
_entity.id
_entity.type
_entity.pdbx_description
1 polymer ?
#
loop_
_entity_poly.entity_id
_entity_poly.type
_entity_poly.pdbx_seq_one_letter_code
_entity_poly.pdbx_strand_id
1 'polypeptide(L)' 'MDHNTITVKVGETFTINASVLPVGASQEVTYTSSNPPKAKINSVGTGEGVAEGTANITVASKESTSINKVVQVTVEAAD' A
#
# COMPACT_ATOMS: atom_id res chain seq x y z
N MET A 1 -4.57 12.00 -12.50
CA MET A 1 -5.15 12.01 -11.13
C MET A 1 -5.34 10.56 -10.74
N ASP A 2 -4.26 9.93 -10.28
CA ASP A 2 -4.27 8.52 -9.88
C ASP A 2 -5.05 8.40 -8.57
N HIS A 3 -6.33 7.99 -8.67
CA HIS A 3 -7.25 7.84 -7.54
C HIS A 3 -6.93 6.60 -6.70
N ASN A 4 -5.70 6.49 -6.21
CA ASN A 4 -5.27 5.37 -5.37
C ASN A 4 -5.25 5.81 -3.90
N THR A 5 -6.40 6.23 -3.38
CA THR A 5 -6.59 6.53 -1.96
C THR A 5 -7.38 5.40 -1.31
N ILE A 6 -6.89 4.86 -0.20
CA ILE A 6 -7.59 3.87 0.63
C ILE A 6 -7.92 4.53 1.96
N THR A 7 -9.17 4.44 2.39
CA THR A 7 -9.60 4.88 3.73
C THR A 7 -9.91 3.65 4.57
N VAL A 8 -9.36 3.59 5.77
CA VAL A 8 -9.54 2.46 6.71
C VAL A 8 -9.71 3.02 8.12
N LYS A 9 -10.39 2.30 9.01
CA LYS A 9 -10.40 2.68 10.43
C LYS A 9 -9.18 2.14 11.17
N VAL A 10 -8.86 2.73 12.32
CA VAL A 10 -7.87 2.17 13.24
C VAL A 10 -8.25 0.72 13.59
N GLY A 11 -7.30 -0.20 13.45
CA GLY A 11 -7.47 -1.64 13.64
C GLY A 11 -7.97 -2.41 12.41
N GLU A 12 -8.42 -1.73 11.35
CA GLU A 12 -8.86 -2.41 10.14
C GLU A 12 -7.71 -2.75 9.19
N THR A 13 -7.88 -3.86 8.48
CA THR A 13 -6.94 -4.33 7.46
C THR A 13 -7.42 -3.97 6.06
N PHE A 14 -6.48 -3.65 5.18
CA PHE A 14 -6.71 -3.42 3.76
C PHE A 14 -5.74 -4.23 2.91
N THR A 15 -6.04 -4.42 1.63
CA THR A 15 -5.16 -5.15 0.71
C THR A 15 -4.94 -4.33 -0.56
N ILE A 16 -3.70 -4.24 -1.00
CA ILE A 16 -3.30 -3.58 -2.25
C ILE A 16 -2.95 -4.66 -3.27
N ASN A 17 -3.86 -4.86 -4.22
CA ASN A 17 -3.61 -5.75 -5.35
C ASN A 17 -2.78 -5.02 -6.41
N ALA A 18 -1.56 -5.50 -6.65
CA ALA A 18 -0.69 -5.01 -7.69
C ALA A 18 -0.59 -6.06 -8.80
N SER A 19 -0.84 -5.65 -10.05
CA SER A 19 -0.71 -6.51 -11.23
C SER A 19 0.43 -5.98 -12.08
N VAL A 20 1.47 -6.80 -12.29
CA VAL A 20 2.58 -6.47 -13.19
C VAL A 20 2.25 -7.03 -14.58
N LEU A 21 2.40 -6.21 -15.62
CA LEU A 21 2.22 -6.61 -17.01
C LEU A 21 3.54 -6.44 -17.78
N PRO A 22 3.82 -7.29 -18.78
CA PRO A 22 3.00 -8.41 -19.28
C PRO A 22 2.93 -9.61 -18.31
N VAL A 23 1.91 -10.46 -18.44
CA VAL A 23 1.63 -11.61 -17.54
C VAL A 23 2.79 -12.61 -17.38
N GLY A 24 3.78 -12.58 -18.28
CA GLY A 24 4.99 -13.40 -18.22
C GLY A 24 6.19 -12.75 -17.51
N ALA A 25 6.06 -11.51 -17.02
CA ALA A 25 7.07 -10.85 -16.20
C ALA A 25 6.96 -11.29 -14.72
N SER A 26 8.05 -11.11 -13.95
CA SER A 26 7.99 -11.35 -12.51
C SER A 26 6.97 -10.40 -11.87
N GLN A 27 5.95 -10.98 -11.25
CA GLN A 27 4.89 -10.26 -10.55
C GLN A 27 5.31 -9.86 -9.13
N GLU A 28 6.57 -10.13 -8.76
CA GLU A 28 7.10 -9.72 -7.47
C GLU A 28 7.14 -8.18 -7.39
N VAL A 29 6.46 -7.67 -6.38
CA VAL A 29 6.47 -6.26 -6.02
C VAL A 29 6.92 -6.11 -4.57
N THR A 30 7.39 -4.93 -4.25
CA THR A 30 7.76 -4.52 -2.91
C THR A 30 6.81 -3.43 -2.44
N TYR A 31 6.41 -3.51 -1.18
CA TYR A 31 5.53 -2.55 -0.54
C TYR A 31 6.30 -1.83 0.56
N THR A 32 6.27 -0.49 0.53
CA THR A 32 6.93 0.33 1.55
C THR A 32 5.94 1.36 2.08
N SER A 33 5.75 1.40 3.40
CA SER A 33 4.98 2.45 4.05
C SER A 33 5.87 3.63 4.43
N SER A 34 5.44 4.84 4.10
CA SER A 34 6.09 6.08 4.54
C SER A 34 5.85 6.36 6.03
N ASN A 35 4.85 5.73 6.65
CA ASN A 35 4.50 5.94 8.05
C ASN A 35 3.95 4.66 8.71
N PRO A 36 4.82 3.66 8.98
CA PRO A 36 4.43 2.39 9.60
C PRO A 36 3.66 2.52 10.93
N PRO A 37 3.96 3.50 11.81
CA PRO A 37 3.16 3.75 13.02
C PRO A 37 1.70 4.16 12.78
N LYS A 38 1.37 4.63 11.56
CA LYS A 38 0.00 5.00 11.17
C LYS A 38 -0.65 3.94 10.32
N ALA A 39 0.02 3.48 9.26
CA ALA A 39 -0.41 2.35 8.47
C ALA A 39 0.79 1.46 8.13
N LYS A 40 0.69 0.19 8.51
CA LYS A 40 1.70 -0.83 8.16
C LYS A 40 1.23 -1.61 6.94
N ILE A 41 2.18 -2.12 6.16
CA ILE A 41 1.91 -3.04 5.06
C ILE A 41 2.98 -4.12 5.04
N ASN A 42 2.58 -5.35 4.73
CA ASN A 42 3.49 -6.49 4.63
C ASN A 42 3.92 -6.74 3.17
N SER A 43 4.82 -7.72 2.97
CA SER A 43 5.35 -8.08 1.66
C SER A 43 4.34 -8.70 0.70
N VAL A 44 3.17 -9.14 1.19
CA VAL A 44 2.09 -9.70 0.35
C VAL A 44 1.02 -8.67 0.00
N GLY A 45 1.22 -7.39 0.37
CA GLY A 45 0.31 -6.30 0.05
C GLY A 45 -0.87 -6.15 1.01
N THR A 46 -0.88 -6.85 2.15
CA THR A 46 -1.87 -6.65 3.21
C THR A 46 -1.36 -5.61 4.20
N GLY A 47 -2.11 -4.54 4.37
CA GLY A 47 -1.85 -3.50 5.35
C GLY A 47 -2.91 -3.40 6.44
N GLU A 48 -2.60 -2.62 7.46
CA GLU A 48 -3.45 -2.40 8.61
C GLU A 48 -3.30 -0.95 9.08
N GLY A 49 -4.44 -0.31 9.38
CA GLY A 49 -4.48 0.99 10.03
C GLY A 49 -4.14 0.84 11.50
N VAL A 50 -3.01 1.40 11.93
CA VAL A 50 -2.52 1.31 13.31
C VAL A 50 -2.98 2.51 14.14
N ALA A 51 -3.00 3.70 13.55
CA ALA A 51 -3.41 4.92 14.22
C ALA A 51 -3.85 5.99 13.22
N GLU A 52 -4.72 6.90 13.67
CA GLU A 52 -5.26 8.00 12.86
C GLU A 52 -4.19 8.85 12.18
N GLY A 53 -4.40 9.16 10.90
CA GLY A 53 -3.51 9.98 10.09
C GLY A 53 -3.40 9.47 8.67
N THR A 54 -2.40 9.95 7.93
CA THR A 54 -2.15 9.52 6.56
C THR A 54 -0.78 8.85 6.42
N ALA A 55 -0.71 7.85 5.55
CA ALA A 55 0.51 7.15 5.18
C ALA A 55 0.51 6.91 3.68
N ASN A 56 1.66 7.05 3.03
CA ASN A 56 1.81 6.73 1.62
C ASN A 56 2.47 5.37 1.48
N ILE A 57 1.80 4.46 0.77
CA ILE A 57 2.31 3.15 0.45
C ILE A 57 2.85 3.15 -0.97
N THR A 58 4.15 2.97 -1.10
CA THR A 58 4.81 2.82 -2.40
C THR A 58 4.87 1.34 -2.77
N VAL A 59 4.29 1.00 -3.90
CA VAL A 59 4.38 -0.30 -4.55
C VAL A 59 5.37 -0.19 -5.69
N ALA A 60 6.47 -0.95 -5.67
CA ALA A 60 7.47 -0.95 -6.73
C ALA A 60 7.74 -2.37 -7.23
N SER A 61 7.89 -2.56 -8.54
CA SER A 61 8.32 -3.86 -9.09
C SER A 61 9.71 -4.20 -8.57
N LYS A 62 9.90 -5.46 -8.18
CA LYS A 62 11.17 -5.97 -7.68
C LYS A 62 12.24 -6.01 -8.77
N GLU A 63 11.84 -6.29 -10.00
CA GLU A 63 12.73 -6.34 -11.17
C GLU A 63 13.11 -4.94 -11.66
N SER A 64 12.18 -3.98 -11.55
CA SER A 64 12.40 -2.62 -12.03
C SER A 64 11.79 -1.61 -11.08
N THR A 65 12.65 -1.01 -10.25
CA THR A 65 12.27 0.01 -9.26
C THR A 65 11.74 1.29 -9.88
N SER A 66 11.92 1.49 -11.20
CA SER A 66 11.32 2.60 -11.96
C SER A 66 9.84 2.41 -12.25
N ILE A 67 9.32 1.18 -12.13
CA ILE A 67 7.89 0.88 -12.20
C ILE A 67 7.35 0.87 -10.78
N ASN A 68 6.88 2.03 -10.33
CA ASN A 68 6.26 2.18 -9.03
C ASN A 68 4.96 2.98 -9.07
N LYS A 69 4.10 2.73 -8.09
CA LYS A 69 2.88 3.49 -7.81
C LYS A 69 2.82 3.82 -6.34
N VAL A 70 2.23 4.97 -6.03
CA VAL A 70 2.01 5.40 -4.65
C VAL A 70 0.51 5.35 -4.39
N VAL A 71 0.14 4.73 -3.28
CA VAL A 71 -1.22 4.61 -2.78
C VAL A 71 -1.28 5.35 -1.46
N GLN A 72 -2.11 6.39 -1.37
CA GLN A 72 -2.30 7.10 -0.11
C GLN A 72 -3.30 6.33 0.75
N VAL A 73 -2.95 6.08 2.00
CA VAL A 73 -3.81 5.43 2.99
C VAL A 73 -4.17 6.46 4.05
N THR A 74 -5.45 6.69 4.25
CA THR A 74 -6.00 7.52 5.31
C THR A 74 -6.59 6.61 6.37
N VAL A 75 -6.06 6.71 7.59
CA VAL A 75 -6.55 6.00 8.76
C VAL A 75 -7.43 6.95 9.56
N GLU A 76 -8.70 6.59 9.68
CA GLU A 76 -9.71 7.34 10.45
C GLU A 76 -9.92 6.69 11.82
N ALA A 77 -10.53 7.44 12.74
CA ALA A 77 -10.88 6.96 14.06
C ALA A 77 -11.69 5.67 13.98
N ALA A 78 -11.40 4.71 14.86
CA ALA A 78 -12.37 3.66 15.15
C ALA A 78 -13.53 4.30 15.94
N ASP A 79 -14.77 4.04 15.53
CA ASP A 79 -15.97 4.44 16.27
C ASP A 79 -16.05 3.74 17.64
#